data_AF-A0A373NDR4-F1
#
_entry.id   AF-A0A373NDR4-F1
#
_cell.length_a   1.000
_cell.length_b   1.000
_cell.length_c   1.000
_cell.angle_alpha   90.00
_cell.angle_beta   90.00
_cell.angle_gamma   90.00
#
_symmetry.space_group_name_H-M   'P 1'
#
loop_
_entity.id
_entity.type
_entity.pdbx_description
1 polymer ?
#
loop_
_entity_poly.entity_id
_entity_poly.type
_entity_poly.pdbx_seq_one_letter_code
_entity_poly.pdbx_strand_id
1 'polypeptide(L)'
;MGRLRCFSVDIILRYNSRDLNGNEEDSSEFIMGVKENIFWKKTYTINESLEDYPGNSIIAQEEMQFCLSCGWQNEERTLPENYFSLRVENIVAHEEKEAWGKIENSLLDICRTLSLQLNIHNCNKQSFQPRVQWENDSINWSAKPYEPYENLLDKLSEPVEYVDQNGMKHICIQVQSKIGMKVSTSCILYGYLKKNEFLSLLNLEIDEKMKFLIEEYFIALGSENMTSKFFHLFAIIEFIEKEYAGLAGANKLLSAENVNEMLQEIKGKLDSEADKSKQILSTLKGNLNRMTDIGRAQKLANILNRMKICNLQECGNELAINKGSMQKLIDLRNHYFHGDSGKENEKLLKIDIAVAELMEICLRVIQYKISDIQMQNEINE
;
A
#
# COMPACT_ATOMS: atom_id res chain seq x y z
N MET A 1 -15.54 -29.47 16.28
CA MET A 1 -15.57 -28.06 15.84
C MET A 1 -16.96 -27.48 16.04
N GLY A 2 -17.12 -26.14 16.10
CA GLY A 2 -18.42 -25.47 16.33
C GLY A 2 -19.33 -25.47 15.09
N ARG A 3 -20.58 -25.03 15.20
CA ARG A 3 -21.48 -24.86 14.04
C ARG A 3 -21.01 -23.73 13.12
N LEU A 4 -21.19 -23.87 11.81
CA LEU A 4 -20.93 -22.78 10.85
C LEU A 4 -21.90 -21.62 11.10
N ARG A 5 -21.34 -20.41 11.14
CA ARG A 5 -22.08 -19.16 11.33
C ARG A 5 -21.75 -18.22 10.18
N CYS A 6 -22.68 -17.33 9.91
CA CYS A 6 -22.51 -16.21 9.01
C CYS A 6 -22.19 -14.96 9.85
N PHE A 7 -20.93 -14.53 9.80
CA PHE A 7 -20.44 -13.35 10.49
C PHE A 7 -20.57 -12.09 9.63
N SER A 8 -20.78 -10.97 10.30
CA SER A 8 -20.60 -9.62 9.76
C SER A 8 -19.74 -8.81 10.71
N VAL A 9 -18.86 -7.98 10.17
CA VAL A 9 -17.93 -7.16 10.95
C VAL A 9 -17.98 -5.71 10.50
N ASP A 10 -18.04 -4.81 11.48
CA ASP A 10 -17.87 -3.37 11.30
C ASP A 10 -16.45 -2.98 11.78
N ILE A 11 -15.71 -2.26 10.94
CA ILE A 11 -14.31 -1.89 11.18
C ILE A 11 -14.11 -0.39 10.88
N ILE A 12 -13.46 0.35 11.79
CA ILE A 12 -13.01 1.71 11.53
C ILE A 12 -11.61 1.66 10.90
N LEU A 13 -11.45 2.36 9.77
CA LEU A 13 -10.19 2.56 9.07
C LEU A 13 -9.75 4.01 9.27
N ARG A 14 -8.81 4.25 10.19
CA ARG A 14 -8.29 5.59 10.48
C ARG A 14 -7.04 5.85 9.66
N TYR A 15 -6.86 7.08 9.20
CA TYR A 15 -5.60 7.51 8.61
C TYR A 15 -4.92 8.56 9.50
N ASN A 16 -3.60 8.45 9.59
CA ASN A 16 -2.80 9.40 10.36
C ASN A 16 -2.88 10.80 9.72
N SER A 17 -3.44 11.75 10.45
CA SER A 17 -3.58 13.15 10.05
C SER A 17 -2.55 14.07 10.74
N ARG A 18 -1.61 13.52 11.50
CA ARG A 18 -0.61 14.31 12.24
C ARG A 18 0.52 14.78 11.33
N ASP A 19 0.98 16.00 11.59
CA ASP A 19 2.19 16.56 10.98
C ASP A 19 3.42 15.76 11.40
N LEU A 20 4.25 15.40 10.42
CA LEU A 20 5.53 14.72 10.60
C LEU A 20 6.54 15.55 11.43
N ASN A 21 6.39 16.88 11.44
CA ASN A 21 7.27 17.80 12.16
C ASN A 21 6.76 18.19 13.56
N GLY A 22 5.62 17.64 13.97
CA GLY A 22 5.12 17.62 15.35
C GLY A 22 5.09 18.97 16.06
N ASN A 23 3.98 19.72 15.94
CA ASN A 23 3.68 20.80 16.88
C ASN A 23 2.21 20.94 17.29
N GLU A 24 1.25 20.28 16.62
CA GLU A 24 -0.17 20.40 17.00
C GLU A 24 -0.90 19.05 16.87
N GLU A 25 -1.52 18.59 17.96
CA GLU A 25 -2.33 17.36 18.03
C GLU A 25 -3.56 17.38 17.09
N ASP A 26 -3.96 18.57 16.63
CA ASP A 26 -5.15 18.83 15.81
C ASP A 26 -4.85 19.45 14.42
N SER A 27 -3.63 19.29 13.89
CA SER A 27 -3.28 19.81 12.56
C SER A 27 -3.69 18.84 11.44
N SER A 28 -4.98 18.65 11.17
CA SER A 28 -5.42 17.80 10.05
C SER A 28 -5.63 18.61 8.77
N GLU A 29 -4.79 18.47 7.74
CA GLU A 29 -5.16 18.98 6.40
C GLU A 29 -4.82 18.04 5.25
N PHE A 30 -5.59 16.95 5.18
CA PHE A 30 -6.33 16.52 3.99
C PHE A 30 -7.35 15.47 4.45
N ILE A 31 -8.64 15.81 4.45
CA ILE A 31 -9.70 14.88 4.83
C ILE A 31 -10.35 14.33 3.56
N MET A 32 -10.34 13.01 3.40
CA MET A 32 -11.01 12.34 2.29
C MET A 32 -12.20 11.57 2.83
N GLY A 33 -13.36 11.82 2.24
CA GLY A 33 -14.58 11.07 2.51
C GLY A 33 -15.13 10.41 1.27
N VAL A 34 -16.25 9.71 1.46
CA VAL A 34 -17.00 9.06 0.40
C VAL A 34 -18.40 9.68 0.36
N LYS A 35 -18.81 10.25 -0.78
CA LYS A 35 -20.15 10.87 -0.90
C LYS A 35 -21.28 9.85 -0.82
N GLU A 36 -21.05 8.67 -1.41
CA GLU A 36 -22.01 7.58 -1.50
C GLU A 36 -21.28 6.28 -1.15
N ASN A 37 -21.94 5.41 -0.38
CA ASN A 37 -21.35 4.14 0.03
C ASN A 37 -20.85 3.34 -1.18
N ILE A 38 -19.62 2.84 -1.09
CA ILE A 38 -19.01 2.02 -2.12
C ILE A 38 -19.23 0.56 -1.75
N PHE A 39 -19.92 -0.17 -2.63
CA PHE A 39 -20.23 -1.58 -2.47
C PHE A 39 -19.48 -2.41 -3.50
N TRP A 40 -18.90 -3.52 -3.06
CA TRP A 40 -18.34 -4.54 -3.94
C TRP A 40 -18.47 -5.93 -3.29
N LYS A 41 -18.27 -6.97 -4.09
CA LYS A 41 -18.43 -8.35 -3.66
C LYS A 41 -17.20 -9.17 -3.99
N LYS A 42 -16.96 -10.22 -3.20
CA LYS A 42 -15.92 -11.22 -3.45
C LYS A 42 -16.52 -12.61 -3.28
N THR A 43 -16.52 -13.38 -4.36
CA THR A 43 -16.95 -14.79 -4.35
C THR A 43 -15.89 -15.65 -3.69
N TYR A 44 -16.30 -16.62 -2.88
CA TYR A 44 -15.40 -17.62 -2.30
C TYR A 44 -16.12 -18.97 -2.16
N THR A 45 -15.34 -20.05 -2.13
CA THR A 45 -15.88 -21.40 -2.00
C THR A 45 -15.70 -21.87 -0.56
N ILE A 46 -16.78 -22.38 0.02
CA ILE A 46 -16.78 -23.12 1.28
C ILE A 46 -16.65 -24.59 0.91
N ASN A 47 -15.70 -25.29 1.53
CA ASN A 47 -15.55 -26.73 1.39
C ASN A 47 -15.26 -27.31 2.78
N GLU A 48 -16.32 -27.60 3.52
CA GLU A 48 -16.22 -28.05 4.92
C GLU A 48 -16.77 -29.46 5.07
N SER A 49 -15.99 -30.33 5.73
CA SER A 49 -16.44 -31.66 6.11
C SER A 49 -17.24 -31.61 7.41
N LEU A 50 -18.40 -32.25 7.45
CA LEU A 50 -19.22 -32.32 8.65
C LEU A 50 -18.67 -33.38 9.60
N GLU A 51 -18.01 -32.96 10.68
CA GLU A 51 -17.47 -33.88 11.70
C GLU A 51 -18.56 -34.79 12.30
N ASP A 52 -19.77 -34.25 12.51
CA ASP A 52 -20.91 -34.99 13.07
C ASP A 52 -21.55 -35.97 12.07
N TYR A 53 -21.21 -35.86 10.77
CA TYR A 53 -21.74 -36.71 9.70
C TYR A 53 -20.64 -37.16 8.73
N PRO A 54 -19.84 -38.18 9.12
CA PRO A 54 -18.71 -38.65 8.32
C PRO A 54 -19.13 -39.01 6.89
N GLY A 55 -18.51 -38.36 5.90
CA GLY A 55 -18.79 -38.57 4.47
C GLY A 55 -19.67 -37.49 3.82
N ASN A 56 -20.17 -36.51 4.58
CA ASN A 56 -20.89 -35.37 4.03
C ASN A 56 -20.02 -34.09 4.10
N SER A 57 -19.98 -33.34 3.01
CA SER A 57 -19.33 -32.03 2.96
C SER A 57 -20.30 -30.97 2.41
N ILE A 58 -20.12 -29.74 2.89
CA ILE A 58 -20.76 -28.57 2.30
C ILE A 58 -19.79 -27.97 1.30
N ILE A 59 -20.16 -28.04 0.03
CA ILE A 59 -19.52 -27.28 -1.04
C ILE A 59 -20.50 -26.21 -1.49
N ALA A 60 -20.24 -24.97 -1.11
CA ALA A 60 -21.08 -23.83 -1.45
C ALA A 60 -20.23 -22.69 -2.00
N GLN A 61 -20.75 -21.98 -3.00
CA GLN A 61 -20.19 -20.69 -3.42
C GLN A 61 -20.97 -19.59 -2.72
N GLU A 62 -20.26 -18.78 -1.96
CA GLU A 62 -20.83 -17.66 -1.21
C GLU A 62 -20.21 -16.33 -1.67
N GLU A 63 -20.92 -15.23 -1.41
CA GLU A 63 -20.48 -13.88 -1.74
C GLU A 63 -20.30 -13.03 -0.48
N MET A 64 -19.06 -12.71 -0.14
CA MET A 64 -18.76 -11.66 0.84
C MET A 64 -19.13 -10.30 0.26
N GLN A 65 -19.82 -9.48 1.04
CA GLN A 65 -20.23 -8.13 0.64
C GLN A 65 -19.47 -7.10 1.45
N PHE A 66 -18.84 -6.16 0.77
CA PHE A 66 -18.08 -5.07 1.39
C PHE A 66 -18.81 -3.76 1.16
N CYS A 67 -18.90 -2.94 2.19
CA CYS A 67 -19.47 -1.60 2.15
C CYS A 67 -18.52 -0.62 2.82
N LEU A 68 -17.87 0.24 2.02
CA LEU A 68 -17.08 1.35 2.51
C LEU A 68 -17.94 2.61 2.57
N SER A 69 -17.89 3.29 3.71
CA SER A 69 -18.65 4.50 4.01
C SER A 69 -17.83 5.47 4.86
N CYS A 70 -18.36 6.67 5.11
CA CYS A 70 -17.78 7.59 6.09
C CYS A 70 -18.88 8.29 6.89
N GLY A 71 -18.56 8.64 8.14
CA GLY A 71 -19.36 9.57 8.92
C GLY A 71 -19.15 11.01 8.45
N TRP A 72 -20.00 11.92 8.95
CA TRP A 72 -19.99 13.33 8.60
C TRP A 72 -20.00 14.16 9.87
N GLN A 73 -19.09 15.14 9.95
CA GLN A 73 -18.94 16.00 11.13
C GLN A 73 -20.08 17.01 11.26
N ASN A 74 -20.86 17.19 10.20
CA ASN A 74 -21.98 18.11 10.16
C ASN A 74 -23.21 17.51 9.46
N GLU A 75 -24.38 18.02 9.84
CA GLU A 75 -25.67 17.57 9.28
C GLU A 75 -25.78 17.84 7.77
N GLU A 76 -25.11 18.88 7.28
CA GLU A 76 -25.04 19.26 5.87
C GLU A 76 -24.14 18.34 5.01
N ARG A 77 -23.42 17.40 5.64
CA ARG A 77 -22.51 16.44 4.98
C ARG A 77 -21.50 17.11 4.05
N THR A 78 -20.95 18.24 4.47
CA THR A 78 -19.91 18.92 3.70
C THR A 78 -18.52 18.48 4.14
N LEU A 79 -18.34 18.13 5.41
CA LEU A 79 -17.07 17.72 5.98
C LEU A 79 -17.13 16.25 6.48
N PRO A 80 -16.40 15.34 5.83
CA PRO A 80 -16.33 13.95 6.29
C PRO A 80 -15.56 13.84 7.61
N GLU A 81 -15.85 12.77 8.37
CA GLU A 81 -15.04 12.40 9.52
C GLU A 81 -13.64 11.94 9.10
N ASN A 82 -12.69 11.96 10.03
CA ASN A 82 -11.28 11.64 9.79
C ASN A 82 -10.99 10.12 9.76
N TYR A 83 -11.97 9.32 9.36
CA TYR A 83 -11.87 7.88 9.24
C TYR A 83 -12.92 7.35 8.24
N PHE A 84 -12.68 6.15 7.73
CA PHE A 84 -13.66 5.40 6.96
C PHE A 84 -14.28 4.29 7.81
N SER A 85 -15.52 3.92 7.50
CA SER A 85 -16.21 2.79 8.09
C SER A 85 -16.36 1.70 7.04
N LEU A 86 -15.81 0.52 7.31
CA LEU A 86 -15.93 -0.66 6.47
C LEU A 86 -16.83 -1.68 7.15
N ARG A 87 -17.91 -2.07 6.47
CA ARG A 87 -18.71 -3.23 6.84
C ARG A 87 -18.43 -4.37 5.89
N VAL A 88 -18.18 -5.55 6.44
CA VAL A 88 -18.06 -6.80 5.68
C VAL A 88 -19.13 -7.77 6.16
N GLU A 89 -20.00 -8.21 5.25
CA GLU A 89 -21.09 -9.13 5.53
C GLU A 89 -20.86 -10.48 4.81
N ASN A 90 -21.59 -11.50 5.29
CA ASN A 90 -21.58 -12.85 4.74
C ASN A 90 -20.22 -13.57 4.84
N ILE A 91 -19.54 -13.46 5.98
CA ILE A 91 -18.31 -14.21 6.25
C ILE A 91 -18.69 -15.54 6.92
N VAL A 92 -18.69 -16.64 6.18
CA VAL A 92 -19.03 -17.94 6.74
C VAL A 92 -17.81 -18.60 7.40
N ALA A 93 -17.88 -18.90 8.69
CA ALA A 93 -16.81 -19.50 9.47
C ALA A 93 -17.35 -20.19 10.74
N HIS A 94 -16.51 -20.94 11.45
CA HIS A 94 -16.85 -21.53 12.75
C HIS A 94 -16.68 -20.55 13.92
N GLU A 95 -15.67 -19.68 13.83
CA GLU A 95 -15.31 -18.72 14.87
C GLU A 95 -14.79 -17.40 14.26
N GLU A 96 -14.79 -16.32 15.05
CA GLU A 96 -14.35 -14.99 14.61
C GLU A 96 -12.90 -14.98 14.13
N LYS A 97 -12.02 -15.79 14.73
CA LYS A 97 -10.61 -15.89 14.33
C LYS A 97 -10.47 -16.44 12.90
N GLU A 98 -11.25 -17.45 12.55
CA GLU A 98 -11.28 -18.01 11.21
C GLU A 98 -11.94 -17.04 10.23
N ALA A 99 -13.01 -16.36 10.64
CA ALA A 99 -13.64 -15.28 9.87
C ALA A 99 -12.65 -14.15 9.56
N TRP A 100 -11.83 -13.75 10.53
CA TRP A 100 -10.77 -12.76 10.35
C TRP A 100 -9.74 -13.19 9.30
N GLY A 101 -9.26 -14.43 9.37
CA GLY A 101 -8.31 -14.97 8.40
C GLY A 101 -8.81 -14.94 6.94
N LYS A 102 -10.13 -14.96 6.73
CA LYS A 102 -10.74 -14.84 5.38
C LYS A 102 -10.76 -13.40 4.85
N ILE A 103 -10.79 -12.40 5.73
CA ILE A 103 -10.92 -10.99 5.35
C ILE A 103 -9.61 -10.19 5.47
N GLU A 104 -8.64 -10.64 6.27
CA GLU A 104 -7.41 -9.91 6.62
C GLU A 104 -6.63 -9.41 5.39
N ASN A 105 -6.40 -10.28 4.40
CA ASN A 105 -5.73 -9.88 3.17
C ASN A 105 -6.52 -8.83 2.39
N SER A 106 -7.86 -8.99 2.32
CA SER A 106 -8.72 -8.02 1.65
C SER A 106 -8.72 -6.67 2.39
N LEU A 107 -8.68 -6.69 3.72
CA LEU A 107 -8.56 -5.49 4.56
C LEU A 107 -7.24 -4.75 4.33
N LEU A 108 -6.14 -5.51 4.20
CA LEU A 108 -4.83 -4.96 3.87
C LEU A 108 -4.82 -4.30 2.49
N ASP A 109 -5.41 -4.95 1.49
CA ASP A 109 -5.53 -4.39 0.12
C ASP A 109 -6.37 -3.12 0.10
N ILE A 110 -7.47 -3.08 0.86
CA ILE A 110 -8.31 -1.88 1.04
C ILE A 110 -7.48 -0.75 1.68
N CYS A 111 -6.76 -1.01 2.76
CA CYS A 111 -5.94 0.00 3.44
C CYS A 111 -4.83 0.56 2.54
N ARG A 112 -4.16 -0.31 1.77
CA ARG A 112 -3.14 0.09 0.78
C ARG A 112 -3.74 0.97 -0.31
N THR A 113 -4.89 0.56 -0.86
CA THR A 113 -5.58 1.29 -1.93
C THR A 113 -6.04 2.67 -1.44
N LEU A 114 -6.66 2.75 -0.25
CA LEU A 114 -7.08 4.02 0.34
C LEU A 114 -5.89 4.93 0.65
N SER A 115 -4.79 4.38 1.17
CA SER A 115 -3.57 5.15 1.42
C SER A 115 -2.98 5.71 0.14
N LEU A 116 -2.93 4.90 -0.93
CA LEU A 116 -2.44 5.36 -2.23
C LEU A 116 -3.33 6.49 -2.78
N GLN A 117 -4.65 6.31 -2.76
CA GLN A 117 -5.62 7.31 -3.22
C GLN A 117 -5.51 8.63 -2.45
N LEU A 118 -5.40 8.55 -1.11
CA LEU A 118 -5.15 9.72 -0.28
C LEU A 118 -3.89 10.46 -0.71
N ASN A 119 -2.78 9.75 -0.96
CA ASN A 119 -1.51 10.38 -1.34
C ASN A 119 -1.50 10.89 -2.79
N ILE A 120 -2.26 10.30 -3.71
CA ILE A 120 -2.47 10.85 -5.07
C ILE A 120 -3.06 12.25 -5.00
N HIS A 121 -4.04 12.46 -4.11
CA HIS A 121 -4.74 13.73 -3.97
C HIS A 121 -4.13 14.67 -2.92
N ASN A 122 -3.17 14.20 -2.13
CA ASN A 122 -2.51 14.99 -1.12
C ASN A 122 -1.46 15.94 -1.74
N CYS A 123 -1.68 17.24 -1.58
CA CYS A 123 -0.79 18.30 -2.06
C CYS A 123 0.36 18.64 -1.09
N ASN A 124 0.30 18.15 0.15
CA ASN A 124 1.17 18.54 1.27
C ASN A 124 1.96 17.33 1.82
N LYS A 125 2.67 16.62 0.94
CA LYS A 125 3.37 15.37 1.27
C LYS A 125 4.60 15.55 2.16
N GLN A 126 5.17 16.74 2.20
CA GLN A 126 6.32 17.07 3.04
C GLN A 126 5.96 17.12 4.53
N SER A 127 4.72 17.47 4.87
CA SER A 127 4.23 17.55 6.24
C SER A 127 3.29 16.39 6.60
N PHE A 128 2.54 15.86 5.63
CA PHE A 128 1.52 14.84 5.88
C PHE A 128 1.65 13.67 4.90
N GLN A 129 1.77 12.46 5.45
CA GLN A 129 1.90 11.23 4.66
C GLN A 129 0.87 10.22 5.18
N PRO A 130 -0.43 10.40 4.86
CA PRO A 130 -1.50 9.62 5.46
C PRO A 130 -1.34 8.13 5.12
N ARG A 131 -1.37 7.30 6.16
CA ARG A 131 -1.43 5.84 6.08
C ARG A 131 -2.70 5.38 6.75
N VAL A 132 -3.55 4.68 6.01
CA VAL A 132 -4.80 4.10 6.49
C VAL A 132 -4.48 2.76 7.16
N GLN A 133 -4.98 2.58 8.38
CA GLN A 133 -4.88 1.35 9.15
C GLN A 133 -6.22 1.09 9.84
N TRP A 134 -6.57 -0.18 10.05
CA TRP A 134 -7.75 -0.51 10.84
C TRP A 134 -7.47 -0.33 12.34
N GLU A 135 -8.48 0.11 13.08
CA GLU A 135 -8.40 0.23 14.54
C GLU A 135 -8.86 -1.07 15.18
N ASN A 136 -7.95 -1.80 15.83
CA ASN A 136 -8.26 -3.08 16.45
C ASN A 136 -9.40 -2.96 17.49
N ASP A 137 -9.42 -1.88 18.25
CA ASP A 137 -10.42 -1.65 19.32
C ASP A 137 -11.80 -1.28 18.77
N SER A 138 -11.92 -1.01 17.46
CA SER A 138 -13.18 -0.66 16.79
C SER A 138 -13.90 -1.85 16.16
N ILE A 139 -13.27 -3.03 16.15
CA ILE A 139 -13.77 -4.21 15.46
C ILE A 139 -15.00 -4.73 16.22
N ASN A 140 -16.16 -4.70 15.57
CA ASN A 140 -17.41 -5.17 16.14
C ASN A 140 -18.00 -6.30 15.30
N TRP A 141 -18.16 -7.48 15.90
CA TRP A 141 -18.69 -8.67 15.24
C TRP A 141 -20.16 -8.88 15.54
N SER A 142 -20.88 -9.34 14.52
CA SER A 142 -22.22 -9.89 14.66
C SER A 142 -22.29 -11.23 13.92
N ALA A 143 -23.06 -12.17 14.43
CA ALA A 143 -23.18 -13.50 13.86
C ALA A 143 -24.63 -13.96 13.80
N LYS A 144 -24.99 -14.62 12.71
CA LYS A 144 -26.26 -15.33 12.56
C LYS A 144 -26.01 -16.78 12.15
N PRO A 145 -26.94 -17.71 12.43
CA PRO A 145 -26.86 -19.07 11.90
C PRO A 145 -26.75 -19.06 10.36
N TYR A 146 -25.97 -19.98 9.80
CA TYR A 146 -25.81 -20.09 8.36
C TYR A 146 -26.90 -21.00 7.78
N GLU A 147 -27.89 -20.42 7.09
CA GLU A 147 -29.10 -21.13 6.65
C GLU A 147 -28.84 -22.42 5.84
N PRO A 148 -27.88 -22.49 4.90
CA PRO A 148 -27.57 -23.74 4.20
C PRO A 148 -27.08 -24.88 5.12
N TYR A 149 -26.41 -24.55 6.22
CA TYR A 149 -25.98 -25.52 7.24
C TYR A 149 -27.13 -25.91 8.17
N GLU A 150 -27.98 -24.96 8.57
CA GLU A 150 -29.18 -25.24 9.38
C GLU A 150 -30.21 -26.08 8.59
N ASN A 151 -30.42 -25.80 7.30
CA ASN A 151 -31.29 -26.59 6.41
C ASN A 151 -30.81 -28.05 6.22
N LEU A 152 -29.53 -28.34 6.46
CA LEU A 152 -28.97 -29.69 6.44
C LEU A 152 -29.20 -30.41 7.78
N LEU A 153 -29.11 -29.68 8.90
CA LEU A 153 -29.40 -30.19 10.25
C LEU A 153 -30.90 -30.43 10.48
N ASP A 154 -31.76 -29.59 9.90
CA ASP A 154 -33.23 -29.71 9.97
C ASP A 154 -33.78 -30.96 9.26
N LYS A 155 -33.01 -31.58 8.36
CA LYS A 155 -33.39 -32.86 7.73
C LYS A 155 -33.20 -34.08 8.63
N LEU A 156 -32.66 -33.92 9.83
CA LEU A 156 -32.24 -35.03 10.72
C LEU A 156 -32.75 -34.92 12.17
N SER A 157 -33.76 -34.10 12.44
CA SER A 157 -34.34 -34.01 13.79
C SER A 157 -35.87 -33.94 13.77
N GLU A 158 -36.52 -34.68 14.68
CA GLU A 158 -37.95 -34.55 14.97
C GLU A 158 -38.19 -33.38 15.94
N PRO A 159 -39.25 -32.57 15.75
CA PRO A 159 -39.49 -31.36 16.53
C PRO A 159 -40.15 -31.65 17.89
N VAL A 160 -39.80 -30.86 18.90
CA VAL A 160 -40.61 -30.68 20.11
C VAL A 160 -40.86 -29.19 20.31
N GLU A 161 -42.13 -28.81 20.35
CA GLU A 161 -42.59 -27.47 20.69
C GLU A 161 -42.56 -27.25 22.22
N TYR A 162 -42.26 -26.03 22.64
CA TYR A 162 -42.69 -25.55 23.94
C TYR A 162 -43.09 -24.07 23.85
N VAL A 163 -44.18 -23.78 24.56
CA VAL A 163 -44.74 -22.45 24.81
C VAL A 163 -44.50 -22.15 26.29
N ASP A 164 -43.95 -20.99 26.62
CA ASP A 164 -43.89 -20.57 28.03
C ASP A 164 -45.31 -20.30 28.57
N GLN A 165 -45.50 -20.49 29.88
CA GLN A 165 -46.83 -20.47 30.48
C GLN A 165 -47.48 -19.07 30.55
N ASN A 166 -46.83 -18.00 30.08
CA ASN A 166 -47.32 -16.63 30.29
C ASN A 166 -47.34 -15.73 29.05
N GLY A 167 -46.93 -16.22 27.86
CA GLY A 167 -47.29 -15.62 26.57
C GLY A 167 -46.84 -14.18 26.33
N MET A 168 -45.70 -13.73 26.90
CA MET A 168 -45.24 -12.33 26.75
C MET A 168 -43.84 -12.20 26.14
N LYS A 169 -43.75 -11.46 25.03
CA LYS A 169 -42.51 -10.99 24.39
C LYS A 169 -42.07 -9.67 25.01
N HIS A 170 -40.81 -9.57 25.40
CA HIS A 170 -40.20 -8.34 25.90
C HIS A 170 -39.07 -7.86 24.99
N ILE A 171 -39.08 -6.56 24.68
CA ILE A 171 -37.99 -5.81 24.02
C ILE A 171 -37.74 -4.57 24.89
N CYS A 172 -36.47 -4.22 25.12
CA CYS A 172 -36.06 -2.99 25.81
C CYS A 172 -35.15 -2.15 24.90
N ILE A 173 -35.38 -0.84 24.83
CA ILE A 173 -34.61 0.14 24.05
C ILE A 173 -34.30 1.35 24.94
N GLN A 174 -33.06 1.82 24.94
CA GLN A 174 -32.63 3.11 25.51
C GLN A 174 -31.97 3.97 24.43
N VAL A 175 -32.26 5.27 24.42
CA VAL A 175 -31.61 6.29 23.58
C VAL A 175 -31.20 7.47 24.46
N GLN A 176 -30.00 8.01 24.22
CA GLN A 176 -29.41 9.17 24.90
C GLN A 176 -29.16 10.30 23.88
N SER A 177 -29.28 11.57 24.28
CA SER A 177 -28.85 12.72 23.46
C SER A 177 -28.21 13.82 24.31
N LYS A 178 -27.18 14.48 23.76
CA LYS A 178 -26.58 15.73 24.23
C LYS A 178 -26.28 16.61 23.01
N ILE A 179 -26.48 17.92 23.15
CA ILE A 179 -25.99 18.96 22.22
C ILE A 179 -24.88 19.75 22.93
N GLY A 180 -23.76 19.97 22.25
CA GLY A 180 -22.72 20.91 22.63
C GLY A 180 -22.23 21.66 21.38
N MET A 181 -21.99 22.96 21.50
CA MET A 181 -21.50 23.81 20.42
C MET A 181 -20.14 24.40 20.80
N LYS A 182 -19.16 24.34 19.90
CA LYS A 182 -17.90 25.07 19.99
C LYS A 182 -17.54 25.56 18.58
N VAL A 183 -17.29 26.86 18.43
CA VAL A 183 -16.80 27.44 17.18
C VAL A 183 -15.28 27.54 17.28
N SER A 184 -14.59 27.02 16.28
CA SER A 184 -13.19 27.30 15.97
C SER A 184 -13.02 27.34 14.47
N THR A 185 -12.12 28.19 13.98
CA THR A 185 -11.84 28.38 12.56
C THR A 185 -10.54 27.67 12.23
N SER A 186 -10.58 26.70 11.33
CA SER A 186 -9.42 26.07 10.66
C SER A 186 -9.75 25.90 9.16
N CYS A 187 -8.74 25.88 8.29
CA CYS A 187 -8.91 25.89 6.83
C CYS A 187 -8.78 24.49 6.21
N ILE A 188 -9.70 23.58 6.53
CA ILE A 188 -9.61 22.19 6.06
C ILE A 188 -9.72 22.08 4.53
N LEU A 189 -8.65 21.59 3.88
CA LEU A 189 -8.70 21.07 2.51
C LEU A 189 -9.33 19.67 2.53
N TYR A 190 -10.44 19.47 1.81
CA TYR A 190 -11.14 18.18 1.72
C TYR A 190 -11.36 17.75 0.28
N GLY A 191 -11.38 16.42 0.08
CA GLY A 191 -11.61 15.78 -1.21
C GLY A 191 -12.60 14.63 -1.10
N TYR A 192 -13.11 14.18 -2.25
CA TYR A 192 -14.03 13.05 -2.32
C TYR A 192 -13.42 11.93 -3.15
N LEU A 193 -13.42 10.71 -2.60
CA LEU A 193 -13.01 9.53 -3.33
C LEU A 193 -14.02 9.24 -4.46
N LYS A 194 -13.55 9.13 -5.69
CA LYS A 194 -14.38 8.69 -6.80
C LYS A 194 -14.46 7.18 -6.81
N LYS A 195 -15.69 6.64 -6.69
CA LYS A 195 -15.98 5.20 -6.69
C LYS A 195 -15.27 4.43 -7.80
N ASN A 196 -15.37 4.90 -9.05
CA ASN A 196 -14.82 4.19 -10.19
C ASN A 196 -13.28 4.15 -10.17
N GLU A 197 -12.63 5.24 -9.75
CA GLU A 197 -11.17 5.28 -9.61
C GLU A 197 -10.71 4.32 -8.49
N PHE A 198 -11.41 4.30 -7.36
CA PHE A 198 -11.13 3.35 -6.27
C PHE A 198 -11.29 1.90 -6.71
N LEU A 199 -12.43 1.54 -7.30
CA LEU A 199 -12.69 0.17 -7.74
C LEU A 199 -11.73 -0.29 -8.84
N SER A 200 -11.33 0.62 -9.74
CA SER A 200 -10.35 0.30 -10.78
C SER A 200 -8.97 -0.06 -10.21
N LEU A 201 -8.54 0.60 -9.13
CA LEU A 201 -7.28 0.28 -8.47
C LEU A 201 -7.40 -0.99 -7.62
N LEU A 202 -8.51 -1.15 -6.90
CA LEU A 202 -8.72 -2.30 -6.03
C LEU A 202 -8.79 -3.62 -6.82
N ASN A 203 -9.39 -3.58 -8.01
CA ASN A 203 -9.54 -4.75 -8.87
C ASN A 203 -8.42 -4.88 -9.91
N LEU A 204 -7.38 -4.04 -9.85
CA LEU A 204 -6.26 -4.12 -10.77
C LEU A 204 -5.55 -5.47 -10.57
N GLU A 205 -5.24 -6.18 -11.64
CA GLU A 205 -4.41 -7.39 -11.55
C GLU A 205 -2.97 -6.97 -11.25
N ILE A 206 -2.56 -7.15 -9.99
CA ILE A 206 -1.26 -6.70 -9.47
C ILE A 206 -0.25 -7.85 -9.63
N ASP A 207 0.76 -7.65 -10.48
CA ASP A 207 1.92 -8.54 -10.55
C ASP A 207 2.87 -8.36 -9.36
N GLU A 208 3.84 -9.26 -9.16
CA GLU A 208 4.79 -9.18 -8.05
C GLU A 208 5.58 -7.87 -8.02
N LYS A 209 5.84 -7.28 -9.20
CA LYS A 209 6.56 -6.02 -9.36
C LYS A 209 5.75 -4.85 -8.83
N MET A 210 4.48 -4.76 -9.22
CA MET A 210 3.56 -3.74 -8.76
C MET A 210 3.27 -3.90 -7.27
N LYS A 211 3.16 -5.15 -6.78
CA LYS A 211 3.02 -5.45 -5.35
C LYS A 211 4.21 -4.89 -4.56
N PHE A 212 5.43 -5.15 -4.99
CA PHE A 212 6.64 -4.60 -4.36
C PHE A 212 6.61 -3.07 -4.28
N LEU A 213 6.27 -2.40 -5.38
CA LEU A 213 6.18 -0.94 -5.42
C LEU A 213 5.16 -0.37 -4.43
N ILE A 214 3.95 -0.95 -4.38
CA ILE A 214 2.89 -0.52 -3.46
C ILE A 214 3.30 -0.80 -2.00
N GLU A 215 3.91 -1.95 -1.73
CA GLU A 215 4.31 -2.36 -0.38
C GLU A 215 5.40 -1.45 0.20
N GLU A 216 6.50 -1.24 -0.53
CA GLU A 216 7.58 -0.35 -0.09
C GLU A 216 7.07 1.09 0.12
N TYR A 217 6.22 1.57 -0.79
CA TYR A 217 5.63 2.91 -0.66
C TYR A 217 4.71 2.98 0.56
N PHE A 218 3.85 1.99 0.76
CA PHE A 218 2.92 1.94 1.90
C PHE A 218 3.65 1.89 3.24
N ILE A 219 4.74 1.12 3.34
CA ILE A 219 5.57 1.07 4.54
C ILE A 219 6.16 2.45 4.84
N ALA A 220 6.62 3.17 3.81
CA ALA A 220 7.18 4.51 3.97
C ALA A 220 6.15 5.58 4.41
N LEU A 221 4.84 5.33 4.34
CA LEU A 221 3.80 6.27 4.81
C LEU A 221 3.64 6.24 6.34
N GLY A 222 2.89 7.21 6.89
CA GLY A 222 2.54 7.26 8.31
C GLY A 222 3.66 7.81 9.19
N SER A 223 3.77 7.34 10.44
CA SER A 223 4.69 7.86 11.45
C SER A 223 6.06 7.18 11.46
N GLU A 224 6.45 6.50 10.39
CA GLU A 224 7.78 5.88 10.32
C GLU A 224 8.91 6.91 10.47
N ASN A 225 10.05 6.48 11.01
CA ASN A 225 11.23 7.34 11.07
C ASN A 225 11.70 7.72 9.65
N MET A 226 12.04 8.99 9.44
CA MET A 226 12.58 9.54 8.18
C MET A 226 13.68 8.68 7.55
N THR A 227 14.57 8.10 8.35
CA THR A 227 15.62 7.18 7.86
C THR A 227 15.04 5.90 7.27
N SER A 228 14.05 5.30 7.93
CA SER A 228 13.36 4.11 7.41
C SER A 228 12.56 4.46 6.16
N LYS A 229 11.79 5.55 6.18
CA LYS A 229 11.07 6.07 5.01
C LYS A 229 12.00 6.23 3.81
N PHE A 230 13.15 6.87 4.03
CA PHE A 230 14.16 7.09 3.01
C PHE A 230 14.62 5.77 2.38
N PHE A 231 14.92 4.74 3.18
CA PHE A 231 15.38 3.46 2.64
C PHE A 231 14.30 2.69 1.86
N HIS A 232 13.06 2.67 2.33
CA HIS A 232 11.94 2.04 1.62
C HIS A 232 11.69 2.73 0.27
N LEU A 233 11.67 4.06 0.25
CA LEU A 233 11.55 4.81 -1.00
C LEU A 233 12.76 4.62 -1.91
N PHE A 234 13.97 4.53 -1.36
CA PHE A 234 15.17 4.27 -2.16
C PHE A 234 15.19 2.84 -2.73
N ALA A 235 14.56 1.87 -2.06
CA ALA A 235 14.38 0.52 -2.60
C ALA A 235 13.55 0.54 -3.89
N ILE A 236 12.53 1.39 -3.97
CA ILE A 236 11.77 1.65 -5.21
C ILE A 236 12.69 2.25 -6.29
N ILE A 237 13.56 3.20 -5.93
CA ILE A 237 14.55 3.77 -6.86
C ILE A 237 15.51 2.68 -7.39
N GLU A 238 16.05 1.83 -6.53
CA GLU A 238 16.94 0.74 -6.94
C GLU A 238 16.22 -0.31 -7.81
N PHE A 239 14.93 -0.53 -7.56
CA PHE A 239 14.09 -1.38 -8.40
C PHE A 239 13.94 -0.80 -9.81
N ILE A 240 13.57 0.48 -9.95
CA ILE A 240 13.40 1.08 -11.29
C ILE A 240 14.71 1.19 -12.06
N GLU A 241 15.84 1.37 -11.38
CA GLU A 241 17.17 1.38 -12.02
C GLU A 241 17.49 0.03 -12.68
N LYS A 242 17.02 -1.08 -12.10
CA LYS A 242 17.21 -2.43 -12.62
C LYS A 242 16.18 -2.77 -13.70
N GLU A 243 14.91 -2.59 -13.39
CA GLU A 243 13.79 -2.97 -14.26
C GLU A 243 13.79 -2.15 -15.56
N TYR A 244 14.03 -0.84 -15.47
CA TYR A 244 13.99 0.07 -16.61
C TYR A 244 15.39 0.48 -17.09
N ALA A 245 16.40 -0.36 -16.89
CA ALA A 245 17.77 -0.08 -17.31
C ALA A 245 17.87 0.26 -18.82
N GLY A 246 17.00 -0.30 -19.66
CA GLY A 246 16.91 0.03 -21.09
C GLY A 246 16.53 1.50 -21.36
N LEU A 247 15.82 2.14 -20.44
CA LEU A 247 15.46 3.56 -20.52
C LEU A 247 16.59 4.48 -20.05
N ALA A 248 17.71 3.96 -19.56
CA ALA A 248 18.84 4.81 -19.14
C ALA A 248 19.50 5.52 -20.32
N GLY A 249 19.44 4.96 -21.53
CA GLY A 249 20.11 5.50 -22.71
C GLY A 249 21.64 5.53 -22.59
N ALA A 250 22.20 4.60 -21.82
CA ALA A 250 23.63 4.50 -21.57
C ALA A 250 24.29 3.55 -22.57
N ASN A 251 25.38 3.99 -23.19
CA ASN A 251 26.19 3.14 -24.06
C ASN A 251 27.36 2.56 -23.27
N LYS A 252 27.67 1.29 -23.50
CA LYS A 252 28.88 0.68 -22.93
C LYS A 252 30.10 1.34 -23.53
N LEU A 253 31.08 1.69 -22.69
CA LEU A 253 32.35 2.25 -23.17
C LEU A 253 33.20 1.23 -23.91
N LEU A 254 33.03 -0.06 -23.59
CA LEU A 254 33.82 -1.15 -24.13
C LEU A 254 32.87 -2.24 -24.67
N SER A 255 33.21 -2.79 -25.84
CA SER A 255 32.59 -4.02 -26.34
C SER A 255 33.04 -5.22 -25.50
N ALA A 256 32.28 -6.32 -25.56
CA ALA A 256 32.67 -7.56 -24.88
C ALA A 256 34.04 -8.09 -25.37
N GLU A 257 34.35 -7.86 -26.64
CA GLU A 257 35.64 -8.21 -27.26
C GLU A 257 36.78 -7.40 -26.64
N ASN A 258 36.65 -6.06 -26.59
CA ASN A 258 37.65 -5.19 -25.98
C ASN A 258 37.91 -5.56 -24.51
N VAL A 259 36.84 -5.88 -23.76
CA VAL A 259 36.99 -6.32 -22.36
C VAL A 259 37.77 -7.64 -22.27
N ASN A 260 37.49 -8.61 -23.13
CA ASN A 260 38.19 -9.89 -23.12
C ASN A 260 39.67 -9.74 -23.53
N GLU A 261 39.97 -8.89 -24.53
CA GLU A 261 41.35 -8.59 -24.94
C GLU A 261 42.16 -7.99 -23.80
N MET A 262 41.64 -6.93 -23.15
CA MET A 262 42.29 -6.31 -21.99
C MET A 262 42.53 -7.31 -20.85
N LEU A 263 41.56 -8.19 -20.59
CA LEU A 263 41.70 -9.20 -19.53
C LEU A 263 42.76 -10.25 -19.86
N GLN A 264 42.93 -10.64 -21.14
CA GLN A 264 43.99 -11.56 -21.54
C GLN A 264 45.38 -10.93 -21.38
N GLU A 265 45.53 -9.66 -21.75
CA GLU A 265 46.79 -8.94 -21.56
C GLU A 265 47.17 -8.82 -20.07
N ILE A 266 46.19 -8.48 -19.22
CA ILE A 266 46.41 -8.38 -17.77
C ILE A 266 46.73 -9.75 -17.18
N LYS A 267 46.04 -10.81 -17.62
CA LYS A 267 46.31 -12.19 -17.20
C LYS A 267 47.75 -12.59 -17.52
N GLY A 268 48.29 -12.20 -18.67
CA GLY A 268 49.68 -12.47 -19.05
C GLY A 268 50.73 -11.76 -18.20
N LYS A 269 50.35 -10.72 -17.43
CA LYS A 269 51.24 -9.93 -16.57
C LYS A 269 51.06 -10.18 -15.07
N LEU A 270 50.08 -11.00 -14.69
CA LEU A 270 49.79 -11.31 -13.29
C LEU A 270 50.71 -12.44 -12.79
N ASP A 271 51.80 -12.08 -12.12
CA ASP A 271 52.66 -13.00 -11.35
C ASP A 271 52.06 -13.28 -9.97
N SER A 272 50.87 -13.88 -9.91
CA SER A 272 50.22 -14.23 -8.63
C SER A 272 49.58 -15.61 -8.64
N GLU A 273 49.37 -16.17 -7.45
CA GLU A 273 48.68 -17.46 -7.25
C GLU A 273 47.37 -17.51 -8.06
N ALA A 274 47.09 -18.68 -8.64
CA ALA A 274 46.01 -18.85 -9.62
C ALA A 274 44.65 -18.33 -9.14
N ASP A 275 44.35 -18.45 -7.85
CA ASP A 275 43.08 -18.01 -7.26
C ASP A 275 43.00 -16.49 -7.06
N LYS A 276 44.11 -15.84 -6.64
CA LYS A 276 44.19 -14.37 -6.57
C LYS A 276 44.05 -13.75 -7.96
N SER A 277 44.74 -14.32 -8.95
CA SER A 277 44.64 -13.92 -10.36
C SER A 277 43.20 -14.00 -10.88
N LYS A 278 42.49 -15.11 -10.58
CA LYS A 278 41.08 -15.27 -10.97
C LYS A 278 40.18 -14.22 -10.31
N GLN A 279 40.36 -13.94 -9.02
CA GLN A 279 39.54 -12.97 -8.30
C GLN A 279 39.75 -11.54 -8.84
N ILE A 280 40.99 -11.16 -9.12
CA ILE A 280 41.35 -9.87 -9.74
C ILE A 280 40.69 -9.74 -11.12
N LEU A 281 40.87 -10.74 -11.98
CA LEU A 281 40.31 -10.73 -13.34
C LEU A 281 38.78 -10.72 -13.33
N SER A 282 38.14 -11.45 -12.42
CA SER A 282 36.68 -11.43 -12.25
C SER A 282 36.17 -10.05 -11.84
N THR A 283 36.83 -9.41 -10.88
CA THR A 283 36.48 -8.06 -10.40
C THR A 283 36.67 -7.02 -11.50
N LEU A 284 37.80 -7.06 -12.21
CA LEU A 284 38.09 -6.18 -13.35
C LEU A 284 37.05 -6.37 -14.46
N LYS A 285 36.75 -7.62 -14.84
CA LYS A 285 35.72 -7.94 -15.82
C LYS A 285 34.38 -7.35 -15.43
N GLY A 286 33.99 -7.50 -14.16
CA GLY A 286 32.75 -6.94 -13.62
C GLY A 286 32.72 -5.42 -13.71
N ASN A 287 33.83 -4.74 -13.40
CA ASN A 287 33.91 -3.28 -13.45
C ASN A 287 33.91 -2.75 -14.90
N LEU A 288 34.74 -3.32 -15.77
CA LEU A 288 34.83 -2.94 -17.18
C LEU A 288 33.49 -3.10 -17.90
N ASN A 289 32.77 -4.20 -17.66
CA ASN A 289 31.44 -4.42 -18.25
C ASN A 289 30.36 -3.45 -17.78
N ARG A 290 30.55 -2.81 -16.62
CA ARG A 290 29.61 -1.83 -16.05
C ARG A 290 29.91 -0.39 -16.49
N MET A 291 31.05 -0.15 -17.14
CA MET A 291 31.44 1.18 -17.58
C MET A 291 30.57 1.67 -18.73
N THR A 292 30.00 2.85 -18.56
CA THR A 292 29.14 3.52 -19.54
C THR A 292 29.56 4.96 -19.73
N ASP A 293 29.16 5.54 -20.86
CA ASP A 293 29.35 6.94 -21.22
C ASP A 293 28.72 7.93 -20.22
N ILE A 294 27.67 7.52 -19.52
CA ILE A 294 27.00 8.31 -18.47
C ILE A 294 27.01 7.61 -17.11
N GLY A 295 27.05 8.41 -16.03
CA GLY A 295 27.03 7.93 -14.64
C GLY A 295 25.63 7.62 -14.10
N ARG A 296 25.55 6.96 -12.93
CA ARG A 296 24.29 6.50 -12.29
C ARG A 296 23.23 7.60 -12.19
N ALA A 297 23.58 8.78 -11.67
CA ALA A 297 22.63 9.89 -11.52
C ALA A 297 22.00 10.34 -12.86
N GLN A 298 22.78 10.37 -13.95
CA GLN A 298 22.27 10.70 -15.27
C GLN A 298 21.37 9.59 -15.82
N LYS A 299 21.73 8.31 -15.60
CA LYS A 299 20.89 7.17 -15.97
C LYS A 299 19.53 7.24 -15.29
N LEU A 300 19.52 7.47 -13.97
CA LEU A 300 18.29 7.59 -13.19
C LEU A 300 17.42 8.77 -13.70
N ALA A 301 18.02 9.94 -13.91
CA ALA A 301 17.31 11.08 -14.49
C ALA A 301 16.72 10.75 -15.87
N ASN A 302 17.45 10.04 -16.73
CA ASN A 302 16.96 9.64 -18.05
C ASN A 302 15.78 8.66 -17.97
N ILE A 303 15.85 7.66 -17.07
CA ILE A 303 14.77 6.70 -16.83
C ILE A 303 13.49 7.45 -16.44
N LEU A 304 13.57 8.28 -15.39
CA LEU A 304 12.43 9.03 -14.87
C LEU A 304 11.83 9.98 -15.93
N ASN A 305 12.67 10.74 -16.64
CA ASN A 305 12.19 11.64 -17.70
C ASN A 305 11.51 10.87 -18.85
N ARG A 306 12.00 9.69 -19.24
CA ARG A 306 11.36 8.85 -20.27
C ARG A 306 10.05 8.23 -19.81
N MET A 307 9.89 8.01 -18.50
CA MET A 307 8.61 7.68 -17.87
C MET A 307 7.67 8.90 -17.76
N LYS A 308 8.05 10.06 -18.31
CA LYS A 308 7.33 11.35 -18.20
C LYS A 308 7.22 11.86 -16.76
N ILE A 309 8.14 11.44 -15.89
CA ILE A 309 8.30 11.95 -14.53
C ILE A 309 9.33 13.07 -14.59
N CYS A 310 8.85 14.28 -14.89
CA CYS A 310 9.67 15.47 -15.06
C CYS A 310 9.00 16.68 -14.38
N ASN A 311 9.81 17.61 -13.86
CA ASN A 311 9.38 18.90 -13.31
C ASN A 311 8.18 18.78 -12.34
N LEU A 312 8.42 18.13 -11.21
CA LEU A 312 7.39 17.88 -10.20
C LEU A 312 7.17 19.17 -9.38
N GLN A 313 5.93 19.42 -8.96
CA GLN A 313 5.63 20.55 -8.07
C GLN A 313 5.37 20.05 -6.65
N GLU A 314 6.05 20.65 -5.69
CA GLU A 314 5.88 20.40 -4.27
C GLU A 314 5.66 21.74 -3.55
N CYS A 315 4.43 22.00 -3.10
CA CYS A 315 4.03 23.22 -2.38
C CYS A 315 4.60 24.54 -2.95
N GLY A 316 4.56 24.68 -4.28
CA GLY A 316 5.02 25.87 -5.00
C GLY A 316 6.49 25.86 -5.41
N ASN A 317 7.27 24.85 -4.99
CA ASN A 317 8.64 24.63 -5.45
C ASN A 317 8.69 23.61 -6.60
N GLU A 318 9.53 23.85 -7.59
CA GLU A 318 9.75 22.94 -8.71
C GLU A 318 10.91 21.98 -8.41
N LEU A 319 10.59 20.70 -8.27
CA LEU A 319 11.56 19.61 -8.22
C LEU A 319 11.92 19.20 -9.65
N ALA A 320 13.07 19.68 -10.11
CA ALA A 320 13.62 19.31 -11.40
C ALA A 320 14.27 17.91 -11.36
N ILE A 321 13.88 17.02 -12.29
CA ILE A 321 14.48 15.69 -12.44
C ILE A 321 15.69 15.77 -13.38
N ASN A 322 16.88 15.95 -12.79
CA ASN A 322 18.13 16.11 -13.52
C ASN A 322 19.29 15.40 -12.79
N LYS A 323 20.48 15.35 -13.42
CA LYS A 323 21.67 14.72 -12.84
C LYS A 323 22.01 15.26 -11.45
N GLY A 324 21.88 16.57 -11.24
CA GLY A 324 22.23 17.22 -9.99
C GLY A 324 21.32 16.79 -8.83
N SER A 325 20.00 16.80 -9.03
CA SER A 325 19.04 16.35 -8.01
C SER A 325 19.18 14.86 -7.71
N MET A 326 19.32 14.03 -8.74
CA MET A 326 19.52 12.58 -8.56
C MET A 326 20.85 12.25 -7.85
N GLN A 327 21.90 13.02 -8.13
CA GLN A 327 23.19 12.83 -7.46
C GLN A 327 23.09 13.12 -5.95
N LYS A 328 22.36 14.16 -5.54
CA LYS A 328 22.13 14.48 -4.13
C LYS A 328 21.46 13.33 -3.37
N LEU A 329 20.44 12.71 -3.96
CA LEU A 329 19.75 11.56 -3.40
C LEU A 329 20.70 10.34 -3.29
N ILE A 330 21.48 10.06 -4.33
CA ILE A 330 22.46 8.97 -4.34
C ILE A 330 23.57 9.19 -3.29
N ASP A 331 24.07 10.40 -3.16
CA ASP A 331 25.11 10.76 -2.19
C ASP A 331 24.61 10.60 -0.77
N LEU A 332 23.38 11.04 -0.49
CA LEU A 332 22.71 10.83 0.81
C LEU A 332 22.56 9.34 1.12
N ARG A 333 22.12 8.54 0.13
CA ARG A 333 22.02 7.08 0.29
C ARG A 333 23.38 6.46 0.60
N ASN A 334 24.42 6.81 -0.13
CA ASN A 334 25.75 6.26 0.09
C ASN A 334 26.29 6.63 1.48
N HIS A 335 26.03 7.86 1.94
CA HIS A 335 26.39 8.31 3.28
C HIS A 335 25.75 7.45 4.38
N TYR A 336 24.43 7.22 4.32
CA TYR A 336 23.73 6.38 5.30
C TYR A 336 24.16 4.90 5.24
N PHE A 337 24.52 4.37 4.06
CA PHE A 337 24.98 2.99 3.90
C PHE A 337 26.41 2.73 4.42
N HIS A 338 27.29 3.73 4.41
CA HIS A 338 28.69 3.57 4.80
C HIS A 338 28.97 3.88 6.29
N GLY A 339 27.93 4.10 7.10
CA GLY A 339 28.07 4.25 8.56
C GLY A 339 28.60 5.61 9.03
N ASP A 340 28.67 6.61 8.15
CA ASP A 340 29.00 7.99 8.52
C ASP A 340 27.79 8.77 9.06
N SER A 341 26.69 8.07 9.35
CA SER A 341 25.38 8.59 9.79
C SER A 341 25.39 9.45 11.06
N GLY A 342 26.54 9.56 11.75
CA GLY A 342 26.74 10.41 12.92
C GLY A 342 27.45 11.75 12.66
N LYS A 343 27.90 12.03 11.42
CA LYS A 343 28.54 13.32 11.08
C LYS A 343 27.61 14.13 10.18
N GLU A 344 27.00 15.17 10.76
CA GLU A 344 26.31 16.19 9.97
C GLU A 344 27.27 16.72 8.89
N ASN A 345 26.93 16.45 7.64
CA ASN A 345 27.63 17.01 6.50
C ASN A 345 26.69 18.04 5.87
N GLU A 346 26.93 19.32 6.16
CA GLU A 346 26.10 20.45 5.68
C GLU A 346 25.93 20.50 4.15
N LYS A 347 26.76 19.77 3.38
CA LYS A 347 26.67 19.67 1.92
C LYS A 347 25.67 18.62 1.43
N LEU A 348 25.23 17.70 2.30
CA LEU A 348 24.26 16.68 1.94
C LEU A 348 22.83 17.25 1.98
N LEU A 349 21.97 16.68 1.14
CA LEU A 349 20.54 16.98 1.19
C LEU A 349 20.00 16.55 2.57
N LYS A 350 19.17 17.40 3.18
CA LYS A 350 18.51 17.03 4.44
C LYS A 350 17.53 15.89 4.19
N ILE A 351 17.41 14.99 5.16
CA ILE A 351 16.65 13.75 4.98
C ILE A 351 15.15 13.97 4.84
N ASP A 352 14.60 14.97 5.52
CA ASP A 352 13.20 15.41 5.39
C ASP A 352 12.89 15.83 3.94
N ILE A 353 13.75 16.67 3.36
CA ILE A 353 13.63 17.09 1.95
C ILE A 353 13.76 15.89 1.02
N ALA A 354 14.76 15.01 1.25
CA ALA A 354 14.96 13.83 0.43
C ALA A 354 13.76 12.86 0.46
N VAL A 355 13.16 12.65 1.63
CA VAL A 355 11.95 11.82 1.78
C VAL A 355 10.78 12.44 1.04
N ALA A 356 10.59 13.76 1.13
CA ALA A 356 9.48 14.45 0.48
C ALA A 356 9.61 14.38 -1.06
N GLU A 357 10.81 14.65 -1.60
CA GLU A 357 11.12 14.50 -3.03
C GLU A 357 10.90 13.04 -3.50
N LEU A 358 11.39 12.07 -2.73
CA LEU A 358 11.24 10.65 -3.05
C LEU A 358 9.80 10.17 -2.97
N MET A 359 8.98 10.72 -2.06
CA MET A 359 7.56 10.40 -1.95
C MET A 359 6.82 10.76 -3.24
N GLU A 360 7.09 11.94 -3.81
CA GLU A 360 6.47 12.36 -5.07
C GLU A 360 7.01 11.53 -6.24
N ILE A 361 8.32 11.31 -6.33
CA ILE A 361 8.94 10.51 -7.40
C ILE A 361 8.37 9.07 -7.40
N CYS A 362 8.36 8.40 -6.24
CA CYS A 362 7.89 7.02 -6.12
C CYS A 362 6.39 6.90 -6.41
N LEU A 363 5.60 7.88 -6.00
CA LEU A 363 4.17 7.91 -6.35
C LEU A 363 3.97 8.01 -7.87
N ARG A 364 4.73 8.85 -8.56
CA ARG A 364 4.66 8.95 -10.04
C ARG A 364 5.11 7.67 -10.72
N VAL A 365 6.09 6.95 -10.17
CA VAL A 365 6.51 5.62 -10.66
C VAL A 365 5.35 4.63 -10.57
N ILE A 366 4.64 4.60 -9.44
CA ILE A 366 3.46 3.75 -9.24
C ILE A 366 2.36 4.12 -10.24
N GLN A 367 2.05 5.40 -10.40
CA GLN A 367 1.05 5.88 -11.36
C GLN A 367 1.40 5.54 -12.81
N TYR A 368 2.68 5.67 -13.19
CA TYR A 368 3.16 5.25 -14.50
C TYR A 368 2.91 3.75 -14.71
N LYS A 369 3.22 2.91 -13.72
CA LYS A 369 3.03 1.46 -13.85
C LYS A 369 1.55 1.08 -13.93
N ILE A 370 0.68 1.73 -13.17
CA ILE A 370 -0.78 1.55 -13.27
C ILE A 370 -1.26 1.85 -14.70
N SER A 371 -0.80 2.97 -15.26
CA SER A 371 -1.18 3.39 -16.62
C SER A 371 -0.69 2.39 -17.68
N ASP A 372 0.53 1.86 -17.51
CA ASP A 372 1.10 0.82 -18.38
C ASP A 372 0.29 -0.48 -18.34
N ILE A 373 -0.13 -0.93 -17.15
CA ILE A 373 -0.99 -2.13 -17.00
C ILE A 373 -2.35 -1.91 -17.65
N GLN A 374 -2.98 -0.75 -17.42
CA GLN A 374 -4.28 -0.42 -18.00
C GLN A 374 -4.23 -0.41 -19.54
N MET A 375 -3.18 0.19 -20.14
CA MET A 375 -2.99 0.17 -21.59
C MET A 375 -2.80 -1.24 -22.15
N GLN A 376 -2.09 -2.13 -21.43
CA GLN A 376 -1.89 -3.51 -21.88
C GLN A 376 -3.19 -4.32 -21.85
N ASN A 377 -4.07 -4.06 -20.87
CA ASN A 377 -5.37 -4.73 -20.79
C ASN A 377 -6.32 -4.27 -21.90
N GLU A 378 -6.34 -2.98 -22.25
CA GLU A 378 -7.15 -2.43 -23.36
C GLU A 378 -6.73 -2.95 -24.75
N ILE A 379 -5.48 -3.40 -24.92
CA ILE A 379 -4.97 -3.97 -26.18
C ILE A 379 -5.34 -5.46 -26.31
N ASN A 380 -5.58 -6.13 -25.18
CA ASN A 380 -5.86 -7.56 -25.11
C ASN A 380 -7.37 -7.90 -25.02
N GLU A 381 -8.23 -6.89 -24.89
CA GLU A 381 -9.69 -6.95 -25.13
C GLU A 381 -10.03 -6.64 -26.59
#